data_AF-A0A497L860-F1
#
_entry.id   AF-A0A497L860-F1
#
_cell.length_a   1.000
_cell.length_b   1.000
_cell.length_c   1.000
_cell.angle_alpha   90.00
_cell.angle_beta   90.00
_cell.angle_gamma   90.00
#
_symmetry.space_group_name_H-M   'P 1'
#
loop_
_entity.id
_entity.type
_entity.pdbx_description
1 polymer ?
#
loop_
_entity_poly.entity_id
_entity_poly.type
_entity_poly.pdbx_seq_one_letter_code
_entity_poly.pdbx_strand_id
1 'polypeptide(L)'
;MPKYGIFLGCFLPFRYPCVEVAMRKVLDTLGADYTIISDYSCCPEPVITRLVDHDFWLALAARNLALAEEQGVERVIVPCCGCYETLYEAEKTLENPEEREKVNAVLSKFGHEYKGTIR
;
A
#
# COMPACT_ATOMS: atom_id res chain seq x y z
N MET A 1 -12.16 12.57 6.54
CA MET A 1 -10.98 11.85 6.01
C MET A 1 -11.51 10.50 5.54
N PRO A 2 -11.17 10.06 4.32
CA PRO A 2 -11.73 8.84 3.75
C PRO A 2 -11.34 7.65 4.60
N LYS A 3 -12.34 6.86 5.00
CA LYS A 3 -12.12 5.69 5.86
C LYS A 3 -11.31 4.59 5.15
N TYR A 4 -11.48 4.47 3.83
CA TYR A 4 -10.82 3.45 3.02
C TYR A 4 -9.98 4.06 1.89
N GLY A 5 -8.78 3.54 1.68
CA GLY A 5 -7.91 3.88 0.56
C GLY A 5 -7.73 2.67 -0.33
N ILE A 6 -7.98 2.82 -1.62
CA ILE A 6 -7.87 1.74 -2.58
C ILE A 6 -6.48 1.75 -3.19
N PHE A 7 -5.75 0.64 -3.03
CA PHE A 7 -4.48 0.39 -3.71
C PHE A 7 -4.73 -0.50 -4.93
N LEU A 8 -4.74 0.08 -6.14
CA LEU A 8 -5.04 -0.69 -7.35
C LEU A 8 -3.87 -1.53 -7.87
N GLY A 9 -2.65 -1.25 -7.40
CA GLY A 9 -1.43 -1.86 -7.92
C GLY A 9 -1.18 -1.53 -9.39
N CYS A 10 -0.35 -2.33 -10.06
CA CYS A 10 -0.02 -2.09 -11.46
C CYS A 10 -1.02 -2.76 -12.42
N PHE A 11 -1.44 -3.98 -12.14
CA PHE A 11 -2.11 -4.79 -13.16
C PHE A 11 -3.56 -4.37 -13.44
N LEU A 12 -4.31 -4.01 -12.41
CA LEU A 12 -5.72 -3.64 -12.55
C LEU A 12 -5.92 -2.38 -13.40
N PRO A 13 -5.26 -1.23 -13.12
CA PRO A 13 -5.51 -0.03 -13.91
C PRO A 13 -5.04 -0.17 -15.36
N PHE A 14 -3.96 -0.93 -15.61
CA PHE A 14 -3.39 -1.06 -16.96
C PHE A 14 -3.99 -2.19 -17.81
N ARG A 15 -4.50 -3.27 -17.21
CA ARG A 15 -4.98 -4.46 -17.96
C ARG A 15 -6.45 -4.79 -17.72
N TYR A 16 -6.93 -4.61 -16.50
CA TYR A 16 -8.29 -4.98 -16.11
C TYR A 16 -9.03 -3.81 -15.43
N PRO A 17 -9.22 -2.67 -16.12
CA PRO A 17 -9.87 -1.49 -15.53
C PRO A 17 -11.32 -1.76 -15.14
N CYS A 18 -11.95 -2.80 -15.70
CA CYS A 18 -13.27 -3.26 -15.29
C CYS A 18 -13.36 -3.64 -13.81
N VAL A 19 -12.26 -4.11 -13.20
CA VAL A 19 -12.21 -4.46 -11.78
C VAL A 19 -12.30 -3.21 -10.91
N GLU A 20 -11.59 -2.13 -11.28
CA GLU A 20 -11.71 -0.84 -10.60
C GLU A 20 -13.16 -0.32 -10.68
N VAL A 21 -13.75 -0.33 -11.87
CA VAL A 21 -15.13 0.14 -12.09
C VAL A 21 -16.12 -0.69 -11.27
N ALA A 22 -15.97 -2.02 -11.24
CA ALA A 22 -16.83 -2.90 -10.46
C ALA A 22 -16.69 -2.62 -8.96
N MET A 23 -15.46 -2.46 -8.47
CA MET A 23 -15.19 -2.19 -7.05
C MET A 23 -15.79 -0.86 -6.60
N ARG A 24 -15.65 0.21 -7.39
CA ARG A 24 -16.29 1.51 -7.11
C ARG A 24 -17.79 1.36 -6.97
N LYS A 25 -18.46 0.69 -7.92
CA LYS A 25 -19.92 0.45 -7.86
C LYS A 25 -20.33 -0.30 -6.59
N VAL A 26 -19.56 -1.31 -6.19
CA VAL A 26 -19.83 -2.06 -4.96
C VAL A 26 -19.67 -1.16 -3.73
N LEU A 27 -18.58 -0.41 -3.63
CA LEU A 27 -18.32 0.49 -2.50
C LEU A 27 -19.35 1.63 -2.41
N ASP A 28 -19.74 2.21 -3.55
CA ASP A 28 -20.80 3.22 -3.62
C ASP A 28 -22.14 2.65 -3.14
N THR A 29 -22.47 1.42 -3.56
CA THR A 29 -23.71 0.74 -3.14
C THR A 29 -23.73 0.47 -1.62
N LEU A 30 -22.55 0.18 -1.05
CA LEU A 30 -22.38 -0.02 0.39
C LEU A 30 -22.31 1.29 1.18
N GLY A 31 -22.28 2.45 0.50
CA GLY A 31 -22.12 3.76 1.15
C GLY A 31 -20.76 3.92 1.83
N ALA A 32 -19.72 3.25 1.32
CA ALA A 32 -18.37 3.36 1.87
C ALA A 32 -17.75 4.73 1.55
N ASP A 33 -17.06 5.32 2.53
CA ASP A 33 -16.23 6.51 2.31
C ASP A 33 -14.83 6.06 1.90
N TYR A 34 -14.50 6.21 0.61
CA TYR A 34 -13.25 5.73 0.04
C TYR A 34 -12.59 6.73 -0.90
N THR A 35 -11.27 6.61 -1.02
CA THR A 35 -10.46 7.28 -2.04
C THR A 35 -9.56 6.27 -2.75
N ILE A 36 -9.05 6.63 -3.92
CA ILE A 36 -7.89 5.93 -4.49
C ILE A 36 -6.63 6.56 -3.89
N ILE A 37 -5.71 5.73 -3.41
CA ILE A 37 -4.40 6.21 -2.97
C ILE A 37 -3.68 6.76 -4.20
N SER A 38 -3.22 8.01 -4.17
CA SER A 38 -2.43 8.60 -5.27
C SER A 38 -0.93 8.35 -5.11
N ASP A 39 -0.18 8.53 -6.19
CA ASP A 39 1.30 8.57 -6.24
C ASP A 39 2.04 7.29 -5.80
N TYR A 40 1.28 6.22 -5.53
CA TYR A 40 1.82 4.90 -5.27
C TYR A 40 2.53 4.33 -6.50
N SER A 41 3.48 3.43 -6.25
CA SER A 41 4.20 2.70 -7.29
C SER A 41 3.77 1.23 -7.32
N CYS A 42 4.62 0.32 -7.81
CA CYS A 42 4.37 -1.11 -7.63
C CYS A 42 4.37 -1.46 -6.12
N CYS A 43 3.64 -2.52 -5.77
CA CYS A 43 3.59 -3.06 -4.41
C CYS A 43 4.89 -3.71 -3.94
N PRO A 44 6.00 -3.63 -4.70
CA PRO A 44 6.74 -4.74 -5.32
C PRO A 44 6.12 -6.14 -5.42
N GLU A 45 6.59 -6.93 -6.40
CA GLU A 45 6.18 -8.34 -6.55
C GLU A 45 6.69 -9.17 -5.35
N PRO A 46 5.83 -10.02 -4.73
CA PRO A 46 6.07 -10.64 -3.42
C PRO A 46 7.19 -11.69 -3.36
N VAL A 47 7.55 -12.34 -4.47
CA VAL A 47 8.46 -13.49 -4.45
C VAL A 47 9.87 -13.07 -4.89
N ILE A 48 10.04 -12.68 -6.14
CA ILE A 48 11.35 -12.39 -6.74
C ILE A 48 11.95 -11.14 -6.12
N THR A 49 11.18 -10.07 -5.96
CA THR A 49 11.74 -8.81 -5.42
C THR A 49 12.24 -9.00 -4.00
N ARG A 50 11.44 -9.67 -3.16
CA ARG A 50 11.78 -9.99 -1.77
C ARG A 50 13.01 -10.90 -1.66
N LEU A 51 13.14 -11.89 -2.55
CA LEU A 51 14.29 -12.80 -2.57
C LEU A 51 15.58 -12.13 -3.05
N VAL A 52 15.48 -11.18 -4.00
CA VAL A 52 16.63 -10.47 -4.54
C VAL A 52 17.13 -9.42 -3.56
N ASP A 53 16.24 -8.62 -3.00
CA ASP A 53 16.57 -7.56 -2.05
C ASP A 53 15.39 -7.28 -1.12
N HIS A 54 15.48 -7.85 0.10
CA HIS A 54 14.45 -7.70 1.13
C HIS A 54 14.29 -6.24 1.59
N ASP A 55 15.39 -5.49 1.73
CA ASP A 55 15.37 -4.12 2.21
C ASP A 55 14.72 -3.18 1.19
N PHE A 56 15.03 -3.39 -0.09
CA PHE A 56 14.38 -2.69 -1.19
C PHE A 56 12.89 -3.01 -1.28
N TRP A 57 12.54 -4.30 -1.16
CA TRP A 57 11.14 -4.75 -1.13
C TRP A 57 10.36 -4.06 0.00
N LEU A 58 10.92 -4.07 1.22
CA LEU A 58 10.28 -3.50 2.40
C LEU A 58 10.17 -1.98 2.30
N ALA A 59 11.22 -1.29 1.84
CA ALA A 59 11.21 0.16 1.70
C ALA A 59 10.16 0.66 0.68
N LEU A 60 10.01 -0.04 -0.44
CA LEU A 60 8.97 0.30 -1.43
C LEU A 60 7.56 0.02 -0.92
N ALA A 61 7.35 -1.12 -0.25
CA ALA A 61 6.05 -1.43 0.34
C ALA A 61 5.68 -0.40 1.43
N ALA A 62 6.64 -0.06 2.31
CA ALA A 62 6.47 0.95 3.34
C ALA A 62 6.18 2.34 2.78
N ARG A 63 6.81 2.73 1.67
CA ARG A 63 6.49 3.99 0.97
C ARG A 63 5.01 4.06 0.58
N ASN A 64 4.47 2.97 0.03
CA ASN A 64 3.06 2.93 -0.37
C ASN A 64 2.12 3.02 0.83
N LEU A 65 2.48 2.41 1.96
CA LEU A 65 1.73 2.53 3.21
C LEU A 65 1.83 3.96 3.78
N ALA A 66 3.01 4.56 3.80
CA ALA A 66 3.21 5.96 4.24
C ALA A 66 2.37 6.94 3.41
N LEU A 67 2.30 6.76 2.08
CA LEU A 67 1.44 7.59 1.22
C LEU A 67 -0.04 7.50 1.60
N ALA A 68 -0.52 6.31 1.97
CA ALA A 68 -1.88 6.15 2.45
C ALA A 68 -2.11 6.85 3.80
N GLU A 69 -1.11 6.83 4.70
CA GLU A 69 -1.17 7.57 5.98
C GLU A 69 -1.20 9.08 5.76
N GLU A 70 -0.35 9.59 4.86
CA GLU A 70 -0.27 11.00 4.49
C GLU A 70 -1.60 11.50 3.89
N GLN A 71 -2.31 10.63 3.17
CA GLN A 71 -3.64 10.92 2.60
C GLN A 71 -4.78 10.77 3.62
N GLY A 72 -4.48 10.43 4.87
CA GLY A 72 -5.46 10.32 5.95
C GLY A 72 -6.37 9.11 5.84
N VAL A 73 -5.92 8.05 5.18
CA VAL A 73 -6.65 6.79 5.06
C VAL A 73 -6.50 5.97 6.33
N GLU A 74 -7.61 5.44 6.87
CA GLU A 74 -7.57 4.54 8.03
C GLU A 74 -7.29 3.08 7.64
N ARG A 75 -7.83 2.62 6.50
CA ARG A 75 -7.70 1.23 6.04
C ARG A 75 -7.45 1.11 4.56
N VAL A 76 -6.58 0.18 4.17
CA VAL A 76 -6.24 -0.04 2.75
C VAL A 76 -7.01 -1.23 2.18
N ILE A 77 -7.71 -1.01 1.06
CA ILE A 77 -8.36 -2.06 0.28
C ILE A 77 -7.45 -2.46 -0.86
N VAL A 78 -7.10 -3.74 -0.92
CA VAL A 78 -6.18 -4.29 -1.92
C VAL A 78 -6.88 -5.41 -2.71
N PRO A 79 -7.43 -5.14 -3.91
CA PRO A 79 -8.13 -6.14 -4.73
C PRO A 79 -7.23 -7.19 -5.40
N CYS A 80 -5.91 -7.04 -5.33
CA CYS A 80 -4.94 -7.98 -5.91
C CYS A 80 -4.27 -8.80 -4.80
N CYS A 81 -4.34 -10.13 -4.86
CA CYS A 81 -3.75 -11.02 -3.86
C CYS A 81 -2.24 -10.82 -3.68
N GLY A 82 -1.49 -10.61 -4.76
CA GLY A 82 -0.03 -10.40 -4.67
C GLY A 82 0.34 -9.05 -4.04
N CYS A 83 -0.43 -8.00 -4.34
CA CYS A 83 -0.28 -6.72 -3.66
C CYS A 83 -0.65 -6.84 -2.18
N TYR A 84 -1.70 -7.60 -1.87
CA TYR A 84 -2.15 -7.81 -0.50
C TYR A 84 -1.08 -8.55 0.32
N GLU A 85 -0.53 -9.66 -0.20
CA GLU A 85 0.56 -10.40 0.46
C GLU A 85 1.72 -9.45 0.80
N THR A 86 2.19 -8.67 -0.16
CA THR A 86 3.33 -7.78 0.07
C THR A 86 3.03 -6.69 1.11
N LEU A 87 1.92 -5.97 0.95
CA LEU A 87 1.59 -4.85 1.84
C LEU A 87 1.28 -5.34 3.26
N TYR A 88 0.61 -6.48 3.40
CA TYR A 88 0.30 -7.09 4.68
C TYR A 88 1.57 -7.61 5.38
N GLU A 89 2.44 -8.32 4.68
CA GLU A 89 3.70 -8.78 5.27
C GLU A 89 4.61 -7.60 5.63
N ALA A 90 4.68 -6.57 4.79
CA ALA A 90 5.44 -5.36 5.08
C ALA A 90 4.91 -4.66 6.34
N GLU A 91 3.59 -4.50 6.47
CA GLU A 91 2.96 -3.98 7.68
C GLU A 91 3.40 -4.78 8.92
N LYS A 92 3.33 -6.12 8.85
CA LYS A 92 3.75 -7.02 9.95
C LYS A 92 5.23 -6.89 10.27
N THR A 93 6.10 -6.82 9.27
CA THR A 93 7.55 -6.65 9.48
C THR A 93 7.87 -5.30 10.12
N LEU A 94 7.16 -4.24 9.74
CA LEU A 94 7.33 -2.88 10.28
C LEU A 94 6.74 -2.69 11.69
N GLU A 95 6.07 -3.70 12.26
CA GLU A 95 5.75 -3.73 13.70
C GLU A 95 7.05 -3.83 14.52
N ASN A 96 8.14 -4.38 13.96
CA ASN A 96 9.46 -4.32 14.56
C ASN A 96 10.03 -2.89 14.47
N PRO A 97 10.31 -2.21 15.60
CA PRO A 97 10.85 -0.86 15.60
C PRO A 97 12.18 -0.71 14.84
N GLU A 98 13.05 -1.72 14.87
CA GLU A 98 14.36 -1.68 14.21
C GLU A 98 14.22 -1.63 12.68
N GLU A 99 13.37 -2.50 12.13
CA GLU A 99 13.04 -2.51 10.69
C GLU A 99 12.35 -1.21 10.28
N ARG A 100 11.44 -0.71 11.11
CA ARG A 100 10.75 0.56 10.85
C ARG A 100 11.70 1.75 10.85
N GLU A 101 12.62 1.83 11.80
CA GLU A 101 13.63 2.90 11.85
C GLU A 101 14.57 2.84 10.63
N LYS A 102 15.03 1.64 10.27
CA LYS A 102 15.87 1.42 9.08
C LYS A 102 15.17 1.88 7.81
N VAL A 103 13.90 1.52 7.63
CA VAL A 103 13.10 1.93 6.48
C VAL A 103 12.81 3.43 6.49
N ASN A 104 12.45 4.01 7.63
CA ASN A 104 12.22 5.46 7.75
C ASN A 104 13.50 6.29 7.48
N ALA A 105 14.69 5.76 7.77
CA ALA A 105 15.95 6.39 7.37
C ALA A 105 16.14 6.47 5.85
N VAL A 106 15.51 5.55 5.09
CA VAL A 106 15.47 5.62 3.62
C VAL A 106 14.35 6.56 3.17
N LEU A 107 13.13 6.38 3.70
CA LEU A 107 11.96 7.16 3.29
C LEU A 107 12.11 8.67 3.53
N SER A 108 12.75 9.06 4.63
CA SER A 108 12.98 10.46 4.98
C SER A 108 13.81 11.22 3.93
N LYS A 109 14.70 10.52 3.19
CA LYS A 109 15.46 11.10 2.06
C LYS A 109 14.56 11.51 0.89
N PHE A 110 13.37 10.93 0.81
CA PHE A 110 12.36 11.18 -0.21
C PHE A 110 11.14 11.94 0.34
N GLY A 111 11.19 12.39 1.60
CA GLY A 111 10.13 13.18 2.22
C GLY A 111 8.94 12.37 2.75
N HIS A 112 9.11 11.07 2.97
CA HIS A 112 8.07 10.18 3.49
C HIS A 112 8.45 9.60 4.87
N GLU A 113 7.44 9.21 5.65
CA GLU A 113 7.61 8.56 6.95
C GLU A 113 6.46 7.58 7.20
N TYR A 114 6.77 6.32 7.53
CA TYR A 114 5.77 5.33 7.93
C TYR A 114 5.60 5.31 9.45
N LYS A 115 4.36 5.49 9.91
CA LYS A 115 3.99 5.64 11.32
C LYS A 115 3.30 4.39 11.90
N GLY A 116 2.76 3.51 11.06
CA GLY A 116 2.05 2.29 11.50
C GLY A 116 0.66 2.56 12.04
N THR A 117 -0.05 3.50 11.42
CA THR A 117 -1.41 3.93 11.75
C THR A 117 -2.48 3.27 10.88
N ILE A 118 -2.09 2.72 9.72
CA ILE A 118 -2.97 1.94 8.84
C ILE A 118 -3.26 0.56 9.42
N ARG A 119 -4.46 0.03 9.13
CA ARG A 119 -4.90 -1.34 9.46
C ARG A 119 -5.70 -2.00 8.34
#